data_AF-A0A358SJU0-F1
#
_entry.id   AF-A0A358SJU0-F1
#
_cell.length_a   1.000
_cell.length_b   1.000
_cell.length_c   1.000
_cell.angle_alpha   90.00
_cell.angle_beta   90.00
_cell.angle_gamma   90.00
#
_symmetry.space_group_name_H-M   'P 1'
#
loop_
_entity.id
_entity.type
_entity.pdbx_description
1 polymer ?
#
loop_
_entity_poly.entity_id
_entity_poly.type
_entity_poly.pdbx_seq_one_letter_code
_entity_poly.pdbx_strand_id
1 'polypeptide(L)'
;MRHIYSGKVRELYQAGEGTLLLVATDRISAFDYVLETPIPDKGRILTQLSLWWFERLADLVPNHLIDAPVPAEFEGRAMACRPLRMVPVECVARGYLTGSGLADYRRDGMVGGVGLPAGLTDGSRLPEPLFDPDTKAPQGQHDENISPAEVAELVGPGAAEELAQITLAVY
;
A
#
# COMPACT_ATOMS: atom_id res chain seq x y z
N MET A 1 -20.99 6.05 -15.47
CA MET A 1 -19.83 5.52 -14.74
C MET A 1 -19.23 4.37 -15.55
N ARG A 2 -17.90 4.28 -15.66
CA ARG A 2 -17.21 3.25 -16.45
C ARG A 2 -16.28 2.43 -15.54
N HIS A 3 -16.41 1.11 -15.55
CA HIS A 3 -15.48 0.23 -14.83
C HIS A 3 -14.11 0.22 -15.53
N ILE A 4 -13.03 0.47 -14.77
CA ILE A 4 -11.66 0.55 -15.30
C ILE A 4 -10.88 -0.72 -14.97
N TYR A 5 -10.93 -1.15 -13.71
CA TYR A 5 -10.05 -2.19 -13.19
C TYR A 5 -10.70 -2.91 -12.00
N SER A 6 -10.53 -4.24 -11.96
CA SER A 6 -10.89 -5.07 -10.81
C SER A 6 -9.64 -5.74 -10.26
N GLY A 7 -9.23 -5.34 -9.06
CA GLY A 7 -8.23 -6.03 -8.28
C GLY A 7 -8.83 -7.15 -7.42
N LYS A 8 -8.00 -7.78 -6.59
CA LYS A 8 -8.41 -8.87 -5.67
C LYS A 8 -9.61 -8.44 -4.80
N VAL A 9 -9.54 -7.26 -4.19
CA VAL A 9 -10.53 -6.77 -3.20
C VAL A 9 -11.06 -5.35 -3.43
N ARG A 10 -10.66 -4.70 -4.53
CA ARG A 10 -11.10 -3.34 -4.89
C ARG A 10 -11.44 -3.26 -6.37
N GLU A 11 -12.40 -2.41 -6.69
CA GLU A 11 -12.79 -2.05 -8.05
C GLU A 11 -12.60 -0.56 -8.24
N LEU A 12 -12.21 -0.18 -9.46
CA LEU A 12 -11.95 1.20 -9.83
C LEU A 12 -12.90 1.60 -10.96
N TYR A 13 -13.64 2.68 -10.75
CA TYR A 13 -14.56 3.22 -11.73
C TYR A 13 -14.20 4.66 -12.08
N GLN A 14 -14.44 5.07 -13.32
CA GLN A 14 -14.46 6.46 -13.71
C GLN A 14 -15.86 7.04 -13.51
N ALA A 15 -15.97 8.08 -12.70
CA ALA A 15 -17.23 8.75 -12.35
C ALA A 15 -17.20 10.22 -12.75
N GLY A 16 -17.10 10.48 -14.06
CA GLY A 16 -16.99 11.83 -14.62
C GLY A 16 -15.55 12.19 -14.99
N GLU A 17 -15.36 13.45 -15.41
CA GLU A 17 -14.05 13.98 -15.73
C GLU A 17 -13.26 14.20 -14.43
N GLY A 18 -12.02 13.71 -14.38
CA GLY A 18 -11.13 13.90 -13.22
C GLY A 18 -11.54 13.18 -11.93
N THR A 19 -12.55 12.29 -11.96
CA THR A 19 -13.02 11.58 -10.76
C THR A 19 -12.95 10.07 -10.94
N LEU A 20 -12.27 9.41 -9.99
CA LEU A 20 -12.27 7.97 -9.81
C LEU A 20 -13.08 7.59 -8.57
N LEU A 21 -13.82 6.50 -8.63
CA LEU A 21 -14.39 5.85 -7.46
C LEU A 21 -13.58 4.59 -7.17
N LEU A 22 -12.93 4.57 -6.00
CA LEU A 22 -12.27 3.39 -5.48
C LEU A 22 -13.25 2.66 -4.54
N VAL A 23 -13.79 1.54 -5.01
CA VAL A 23 -14.80 0.74 -4.31
C VAL A 23 -14.14 -0.45 -3.63
N ALA A 24 -14.25 -0.54 -2.31
CA ALA A 24 -13.81 -1.70 -1.54
C ALA A 24 -14.92 -2.77 -1.53
N THR A 25 -14.57 -3.99 -1.93
CA THR A 25 -15.51 -5.11 -1.95
C THR A 25 -15.39 -5.94 -0.68
N ASP A 26 -16.39 -6.79 -0.45
CA ASP A 26 -16.41 -7.78 0.63
C ASP A 26 -15.60 -9.04 0.29
N ARG A 27 -14.97 -9.08 -0.90
CA ARG A 27 -14.04 -10.15 -1.27
C ARG A 27 -12.84 -10.15 -0.33
N ILE A 28 -12.32 -11.33 -0.04
CA ILE A 28 -11.10 -11.55 0.75
C ILE A 28 -10.18 -12.47 -0.03
N SER A 29 -8.87 -12.30 0.13
CA SER A 29 -7.87 -13.19 -0.47
C SER A 29 -6.95 -13.78 0.59
N ALA A 30 -6.59 -15.04 0.42
CA ALA A 30 -5.59 -15.73 1.21
C ALA A 30 -4.75 -16.61 0.28
N PHE A 31 -3.43 -16.67 0.51
CA PHE A 31 -2.48 -17.41 -0.36
C PHE A 31 -2.66 -17.07 -1.84
N ASP A 32 -2.76 -15.77 -2.14
CA ASP A 32 -3.00 -15.22 -3.49
C ASP A 32 -4.29 -15.66 -4.21
N TYR A 33 -5.18 -16.37 -3.51
CA TYR A 33 -6.47 -16.79 -4.04
C TYR A 33 -7.61 -15.94 -3.46
N VAL A 34 -8.53 -15.48 -4.31
CA VAL A 34 -9.75 -14.77 -3.87
C VAL A 34 -10.79 -15.81 -3.48
N LEU A 35 -11.23 -15.79 -2.22
CA LEU A 35 -12.18 -16.77 -1.70
C LEU A 35 -13.58 -16.55 -2.29
N GLU A 36 -14.32 -17.64 -2.51
CA GLU A 36 -15.70 -17.58 -3.00
C GLU A 36 -16.65 -16.90 -2.01
N THR A 37 -16.45 -17.16 -0.71
CA THR A 37 -17.31 -16.61 0.35
C THR A 37 -16.84 -15.19 0.73
N PRO A 38 -17.69 -14.15 0.58
CA PRO A 38 -17.36 -12.81 1.01
C PRO A 38 -17.42 -12.67 2.53
N ILE A 39 -16.77 -11.63 3.07
CA ILE A 39 -16.91 -11.21 4.46
C ILE A 39 -17.83 -9.98 4.49
N PRO A 40 -19.09 -10.12 4.94
CA PRO A 40 -20.04 -9.01 4.95
C PRO A 40 -19.46 -7.77 5.64
N ASP A 41 -19.72 -6.60 5.06
CA ASP A 41 -19.30 -5.29 5.54
C ASP A 41 -17.79 -5.03 5.58
N LYS A 42 -16.94 -5.99 5.19
CA LYS A 42 -15.49 -5.78 5.12
C LYS A 42 -15.13 -4.57 4.26
N GLY A 43 -15.77 -4.40 3.11
CA GLY A 43 -15.55 -3.24 2.24
C GLY A 43 -15.84 -1.92 2.95
N ARG A 44 -16.98 -1.84 3.66
CA ARG A 44 -17.39 -0.65 4.42
C ARG A 44 -16.40 -0.35 5.54
N ILE A 45 -16.05 -1.35 6.34
CA ILE A 45 -15.11 -1.20 7.48
C ILE A 45 -13.75 -0.70 6.98
N LEU A 46 -13.20 -1.30 5.93
CA LEU A 46 -11.89 -0.91 5.40
C LEU A 46 -11.91 0.49 4.77
N THR A 47 -13.00 0.88 4.11
CA THR A 47 -13.16 2.26 3.63
C THR A 47 -13.18 3.25 4.78
N GLN A 48 -13.95 3.02 5.84
CA GLN A 48 -13.99 3.92 7.00
C GLN A 48 -12.63 4.00 7.71
N LEU A 49 -11.91 2.88 7.83
CA LEU A 49 -10.57 2.88 8.39
C LEU A 49 -9.58 3.70 7.56
N SER A 50 -9.65 3.61 6.22
CA SER A 50 -8.83 4.45 5.34
C SER A 50 -9.17 5.94 5.50
N LEU A 51 -10.45 6.31 5.52
CA LEU A 51 -10.88 7.70 5.72
C LEU A 51 -10.37 8.26 7.06
N TRP A 52 -10.47 7.48 8.13
CA TRP A 52 -9.95 7.85 9.45
C TRP A 52 -8.43 8.08 9.45
N TRP A 53 -7.66 7.24 8.74
CA TRP A 53 -6.22 7.45 8.59
C TRP A 53 -5.88 8.67 7.74
N PHE A 54 -6.60 8.91 6.65
CA PHE A 54 -6.40 10.09 5.81
C PHE A 54 -6.65 11.40 6.58
N GLU A 55 -7.65 11.42 7.45
CA GLU A 55 -7.91 12.56 8.34
C GLU A 55 -6.75 12.80 9.30
N ARG A 56 -6.23 11.75 9.94
CA ARG A 56 -5.13 11.85 10.91
C ARG A 56 -3.79 12.27 10.32
N LEU A 57 -3.57 11.95 9.04
CA LEU A 57 -2.33 12.21 8.32
C LEU A 57 -2.41 13.47 7.46
N ALA A 58 -3.52 14.23 7.52
CA ALA A 58 -3.78 15.38 6.67
C ALA A 58 -2.72 16.49 6.81
N ASP A 59 -2.16 16.68 8.00
CA ASP A 59 -1.09 17.66 8.27
C ASP A 59 0.30 17.17 7.84
N LEU A 60 0.46 15.87 7.55
CA LEU A 60 1.73 15.26 7.21
C LEU A 60 1.93 15.13 5.69
N VAL A 61 0.93 14.62 4.97
CA VAL A 61 1.04 14.32 3.54
C VAL A 61 -0.32 14.48 2.83
N PRO A 62 -0.38 15.13 1.66
CA PRO A 62 -1.61 15.22 0.90
C PRO A 62 -2.04 13.85 0.38
N ASN A 63 -3.36 13.62 0.34
CA ASN A 63 -3.92 12.39 -0.21
C ASN A 63 -4.73 12.66 -1.50
N HIS A 64 -5.34 11.61 -2.04
CA HIS A 64 -6.07 11.66 -3.30
C HIS A 64 -7.57 11.90 -3.17
N LEU A 65 -8.12 12.03 -1.96
CA LEU A 65 -9.55 12.21 -1.75
C LEU A 65 -10.02 13.54 -2.36
N ILE A 66 -11.22 13.54 -2.90
CA ILE A 66 -11.92 14.73 -3.37
C ILE A 66 -13.36 14.72 -2.86
N ASP A 67 -13.93 15.92 -2.71
CA ASP A 67 -15.33 16.08 -2.35
C ASP A 67 -16.21 15.87 -3.58
N ALA A 68 -16.71 14.64 -3.75
CA ALA A 68 -17.62 14.27 -4.82
C ALA A 68 -18.63 13.21 -4.33
N PRO A 69 -19.86 13.22 -4.85
CA PRO A 69 -20.91 12.31 -4.40
C PRO A 69 -20.58 10.85 -4.72
N VAL A 70 -20.77 9.98 -3.72
CA VAL A 70 -20.70 8.53 -3.89
C VAL A 70 -22.10 7.99 -4.20
N PRO A 71 -22.30 7.19 -5.26
CA PRO A 71 -23.58 6.56 -5.56
C PRO A 71 -24.09 5.69 -4.39
N ALA A 72 -25.41 5.67 -4.18
CA ALA A 72 -26.04 4.94 -3.07
C ALA A 72 -25.66 3.45 -3.01
N GLU A 73 -25.46 2.80 -4.16
CA GLU A 73 -25.02 1.39 -4.24
C GLU A 73 -23.62 1.15 -3.65
N PHE A 74 -22.79 2.18 -3.52
CA PHE A 74 -21.44 2.13 -2.95
C PHE A 74 -21.32 2.89 -1.63
N GLU A 75 -22.45 3.28 -1.04
CA GLU A 75 -22.47 4.01 0.22
C GLU A 75 -21.63 3.30 1.29
N GLY A 76 -20.77 4.07 1.96
CA GLY A 76 -19.90 3.60 3.04
C GLY A 76 -18.70 2.75 2.60
N ARG A 77 -18.62 2.30 1.35
CA ARG A 77 -17.57 1.40 0.83
C ARG A 77 -16.82 1.93 -0.39
N ALA A 78 -17.02 3.18 -0.77
CA ALA A 78 -16.26 3.83 -1.83
C ALA A 78 -15.73 5.20 -1.42
N MET A 79 -14.62 5.58 -2.06
CA MET A 79 -14.01 6.89 -1.92
C MET A 79 -13.93 7.53 -3.29
N ALA A 80 -14.28 8.82 -3.37
CA ALA A 80 -14.01 9.61 -4.56
C ALA A 80 -12.59 10.15 -4.51
N CYS A 81 -11.84 9.88 -5.57
CA CYS A 81 -10.41 10.16 -5.65
C CYS A 81 -10.10 10.91 -6.96
N ARG A 82 -9.13 11.82 -6.92
CA ARG A 82 -8.52 12.35 -8.15
C ARG A 82 -7.61 11.28 -8.78
N PRO A 83 -7.54 11.19 -10.12
CA PRO A 83 -6.53 10.38 -10.79
C PRO A 83 -5.13 10.92 -10.48
N LEU A 84 -4.19 10.02 -10.23
CA LEU A 84 -2.79 10.34 -9.99
C LEU A 84 -1.88 9.57 -10.95
N ARG A 85 -0.70 10.12 -11.22
CA ARG A 85 0.41 9.35 -11.79
C ARG A 85 1.08 8.59 -10.65
N MET A 86 0.93 7.27 -10.64
CA MET A 86 1.50 6.43 -9.60
C MET A 86 3.02 6.35 -9.74
N VAL A 87 3.72 6.39 -8.60
CA VAL A 87 5.13 6.04 -8.50
C VAL A 87 5.24 4.50 -8.56
N PRO A 88 6.16 3.90 -9.34
CA PRO A 88 6.24 2.45 -9.53
C PRO A 88 7.00 1.73 -8.39
N VAL A 89 6.73 2.10 -7.14
CA VAL A 89 7.42 1.60 -5.94
C VAL A 89 6.37 1.35 -4.86
N GLU A 90 6.33 0.17 -4.25
CA GLU A 90 5.57 0.02 -3.01
C GLU A 90 6.42 0.52 -1.84
N CYS A 91 5.85 1.48 -1.13
CA CYS A 91 6.54 2.18 -0.04
C CYS A 91 6.25 1.47 1.29
N VAL A 92 7.07 0.46 1.62
CA VAL A 92 6.86 -0.37 2.80
C VAL A 92 7.72 0.12 3.96
N ALA A 93 7.08 0.37 5.11
CA ALA A 93 7.74 0.54 6.39
C ALA A 93 7.70 -0.76 7.21
N ARG A 94 8.81 -1.09 7.88
CA ARG A 94 8.90 -2.25 8.79
C ARG A 94 9.44 -1.84 10.14
N GLY A 95 8.61 -1.92 11.19
CA GLY A 95 9.09 -1.83 12.59
C GLY A 95 9.23 -3.18 13.30
N TYR A 96 8.77 -4.27 12.68
CA TYR A 96 8.90 -5.63 13.20
C TYR A 96 9.34 -6.58 12.09
N LEU A 97 10.16 -7.56 12.45
CA LEU A 97 10.72 -8.54 11.53
C LEU A 97 9.78 -9.73 11.35
N THR A 98 9.21 -9.88 10.16
CA THR A 98 8.38 -11.02 9.77
C THR A 98 8.33 -11.13 8.23
N GLY A 99 7.64 -12.15 7.70
CA GLY A 99 7.41 -12.28 6.26
C GLY A 99 8.69 -12.35 5.42
N SER A 100 8.70 -11.70 4.26
CA SER A 100 9.85 -11.65 3.34
C SER A 100 11.10 -11.06 4.00
N GLY A 101 10.95 -10.00 4.80
CA GLY A 101 12.08 -9.41 5.53
C GLY A 101 12.76 -10.39 6.50
N LEU A 102 12.01 -11.28 7.15
CA LEU A 102 12.61 -12.34 7.98
C LEU A 102 13.38 -13.37 7.12
N ALA A 103 12.88 -13.67 5.91
CA ALA A 103 13.57 -14.58 4.99
C ALA A 103 14.91 -13.98 4.51
N ASP A 104 14.93 -12.69 4.17
CA ASP A 104 16.15 -11.96 3.81
C ASP A 104 17.13 -11.92 4.97
N TYR A 105 16.69 -11.52 6.17
CA TYR A 105 17.55 -11.47 7.35
C TYR A 105 18.17 -12.83 7.69
N ARG A 106 17.45 -13.93 7.51
CA ARG A 106 17.99 -15.28 7.71
C ARG A 106 19.06 -15.67 6.68
N ARG A 107 18.98 -15.11 5.46
CA ARG A 107 19.92 -15.39 4.37
C ARG A 107 21.25 -14.68 4.60
N ASP A 108 21.23 -13.39 4.92
CA ASP A 108 22.43 -12.54 4.90
C ASP A 108 22.53 -11.54 6.07
N GLY A 109 21.57 -11.56 7.00
CA GLY A 109 21.52 -10.64 8.12
C GLY A 109 21.00 -9.24 7.75
N MET A 110 20.45 -9.06 6.55
CA MET A 110 20.01 -7.77 6.04
C MET A 110 18.52 -7.76 5.67
N VAL A 111 17.91 -6.57 5.66
CA VAL A 111 16.58 -6.30 5.10
C VAL A 111 16.65 -5.00 4.33
N GLY A 112 16.21 -4.99 3.06
CA GLY A 112 16.30 -3.79 2.20
C GLY A 112 17.73 -3.26 2.03
N GLY A 113 18.74 -4.14 2.12
CA GLY A 113 20.16 -3.76 2.11
C GLY A 113 20.71 -3.18 3.42
N VAL A 114 19.89 -3.13 4.48
CA VAL A 114 20.30 -2.65 5.80
C VAL A 114 20.64 -3.83 6.70
N GLY A 115 21.87 -3.85 7.22
CA GLY A 115 22.32 -4.87 8.19
C GLY A 115 21.62 -4.73 9.53
N LEU A 116 21.11 -5.84 10.06
CA LEU A 116 20.40 -5.89 11.33
C LEU A 116 21.22 -6.60 12.43
N PRO A 117 20.94 -6.30 13.72
CA PRO A 117 21.58 -7.00 14.84
C PRO A 117 21.32 -8.51 14.81
N ALA A 118 22.31 -9.30 15.25
CA ALA A 118 22.14 -10.73 15.41
C ALA A 118 21.08 -11.09 16.46
N GLY A 119 20.52 -12.30 16.37
CA GLY A 119 19.59 -12.84 17.37
C GLY A 119 18.12 -12.46 17.19
N LEU A 120 17.77 -11.69 16.16
CA LEU A 120 16.38 -11.43 15.81
C LEU A 120 15.66 -12.71 15.34
N THR A 121 14.39 -12.81 15.71
CA THR A 121 13.47 -13.91 15.38
C THR A 121 12.15 -13.36 14.83
N ASP A 122 11.25 -14.23 14.39
CA ASP A 122 9.93 -13.81 13.89
C ASP A 122 9.15 -13.01 14.94
N GLY A 123 8.61 -11.86 14.54
CA GLY A 123 7.93 -10.91 15.41
C GLY A 123 8.86 -10.02 16.25
N SER A 124 10.18 -10.09 16.06
CA SER A 124 11.12 -9.21 16.78
C SER A 124 10.93 -7.75 16.37
N ARG A 125 10.89 -6.85 17.35
CA ARG A 125 10.89 -5.40 17.09
C ARG A 125 12.26 -4.97 16.55
N LEU A 126 12.25 -4.17 15.51
CA LEU A 126 13.47 -3.58 14.95
C LEU A 126 13.94 -2.40 15.80
N PRO A 127 15.26 -2.12 15.87
CA PRO A 127 15.79 -0.96 16.61
C PRO A 127 15.18 0.36 16.12
N GLU A 128 15.06 0.49 14.80
CA GLU A 128 14.41 1.60 14.10
C GLU A 128 13.57 1.04 12.95
N PRO A 129 12.43 1.67 12.59
CA PRO A 129 11.68 1.26 11.42
C PRO A 129 12.51 1.42 10.14
N LEU A 130 12.39 0.45 9.23
CA LEU A 130 13.10 0.45 7.95
C LEU A 130 12.16 0.81 6.80
N PHE A 131 12.67 1.57 5.83
CA PHE A 131 12.10 1.66 4.50
C PHE A 131 12.62 0.46 3.69
N ASP A 132 11.74 -0.49 3.37
CA ASP A 132 12.07 -1.72 2.64
C ASP A 132 11.24 -1.81 1.35
N PRO A 133 11.56 -1.00 0.34
CA PRO A 133 10.73 -0.86 -0.85
C PRO A 133 10.74 -2.12 -1.70
N ASP A 134 9.66 -2.32 -2.44
CA ASP A 134 9.58 -3.32 -3.49
C ASP A 134 9.16 -2.66 -4.82
N THR A 135 9.41 -3.39 -5.92
CA THR A 135 8.89 -3.01 -7.23
C THR A 135 7.47 -3.49 -7.39
N LYS A 136 6.63 -2.64 -8.00
CA LYS A 136 5.28 -3.03 -8.37
C LYS A 136 5.31 -3.95 -9.59
N ALA A 137 5.19 -5.25 -9.37
CA ALA A 137 5.16 -6.23 -10.45
C ALA A 137 3.81 -6.21 -11.21
N PRO A 138 3.79 -6.59 -12.51
CA PRO A 138 2.54 -6.84 -13.22
C PRO A 138 1.69 -7.92 -12.54
N GLN A 139 0.37 -7.87 -12.76
CA GLN A 139 -0.57 -8.82 -12.17
C GLN A 139 -0.21 -10.28 -12.52
N GLY A 140 0.07 -11.09 -11.48
CA GLY A 140 0.48 -12.49 -11.61
C GLY A 140 1.98 -12.74 -11.38
N GLN A 141 2.77 -11.70 -11.18
CA GLN A 141 4.16 -11.78 -10.71
C GLN A 141 4.24 -11.38 -9.23
N HIS A 142 5.33 -11.74 -8.57
CA HIS A 142 5.61 -11.33 -7.20
C HIS A 142 6.38 -10.01 -7.22
N ASP A 143 6.07 -9.12 -6.28
CA ASP A 143 6.85 -7.91 -6.05
C ASP A 143 8.26 -8.32 -5.61
N GLU A 144 9.29 -7.66 -6.16
CA GLU A 144 10.68 -7.92 -5.84
C GLU A 144 11.22 -6.80 -4.94
N ASN A 145 11.79 -7.18 -3.80
CA ASN A 145 12.51 -6.25 -2.92
C ASN A 145 13.61 -5.54 -3.71
N ILE A 146 13.63 -4.21 -3.63
CA ILE A 146 14.67 -3.38 -4.23
C ILE A 146 15.38 -2.56 -3.17
N SER A 147 16.63 -2.25 -3.42
CA SER A 147 17.41 -1.36 -2.56
C SER A 147 16.95 0.09 -2.72
N PRO A 148 17.20 0.95 -1.72
CA PRO A 148 16.99 2.40 -1.86
C PRO A 148 17.77 3.02 -3.05
N ALA A 149 18.90 2.43 -3.43
CA ALA A 149 19.66 2.86 -4.60
C ALA A 149 18.90 2.59 -5.90
N GLU A 150 18.29 1.41 -6.03
CA GLU A 150 17.45 1.06 -7.18
C GLU A 150 16.19 1.93 -7.25
N VAL A 151 15.59 2.29 -6.10
CA VAL A 151 14.50 3.29 -6.07
C VAL A 151 14.98 4.62 -6.66
N ALA A 152 16.16 5.10 -6.27
CA ALA A 152 16.72 6.35 -6.79
C ALA A 152 17.00 6.31 -8.30
N GLU A 153 17.36 5.15 -8.86
CA GLU A 153 17.48 4.96 -10.31
C GLU A 153 16.12 5.02 -11.02
N LEU A 154 15.06 4.47 -10.40
CA LEU A 154 13.71 4.43 -10.98
C LEU A 154 13.00 5.78 -10.96
N VAL A 155 13.12 6.55 -9.87
CA VAL A 155 12.29 7.75 -9.64
C VAL A 155 13.12 9.04 -9.50
N GLY A 156 14.45 8.92 -9.48
CA GLY A 156 15.38 10.01 -9.19
C GLY A 156 15.68 10.14 -7.69
N PRO A 157 16.87 10.62 -7.32
CA PRO A 157 17.34 10.61 -5.92
C PRO A 157 16.48 11.45 -4.98
N GLY A 158 16.03 12.64 -5.41
CA GLY A 158 15.19 13.50 -4.57
C GLY A 158 13.82 12.88 -4.26
N ALA A 159 13.20 12.23 -5.25
CA ALA A 159 11.93 11.54 -5.04
C ALA A 159 12.11 10.28 -4.17
N ALA A 160 13.21 9.54 -4.35
CA ALA A 160 13.51 8.37 -3.52
C ALA A 160 13.68 8.75 -2.04
N GLU A 161 14.38 9.85 -1.76
CA GLU A 161 14.53 10.37 -0.40
C GLU A 161 13.19 10.80 0.19
N GLU A 162 12.37 11.54 -0.57
CA GLU A 162 11.05 12.00 -0.13
C GLU A 162 10.12 10.80 0.17
N LEU A 163 10.11 9.77 -0.67
CA LEU A 163 9.33 8.55 -0.44
C LEU A 163 9.75 7.86 0.86
N ALA A 164 11.05 7.69 1.10
CA ALA A 164 11.55 7.07 2.31
C ALA A 164 11.16 7.88 3.56
N GLN A 165 11.32 9.21 3.52
CA GLN A 165 10.98 10.10 4.63
C GLN A 165 9.49 10.08 4.95
N ILE A 166 8.62 10.24 3.94
CA ILE A 166 7.17 10.21 4.13
C ILE A 166 6.72 8.84 4.65
N THR A 167 7.26 7.75 4.11
CA THR A 167 6.89 6.38 4.50
C THR A 167 7.18 6.13 5.98
N LEU A 168 8.36 6.54 6.45
CA LEU A 168 8.75 6.39 7.85
C LEU A 168 8.01 7.37 8.78
N ALA A 169 7.61 8.55 8.30
CA ALA A 169 6.82 9.49 9.09
C ALA A 169 5.34 9.09 9.22
N VAL A 170 4.80 8.39 8.22
CA VAL A 170 3.42 7.87 8.23
C VAL A 170 3.29 6.63 9.13
N TYR A 171 4.35 5.81 9.22
CA TYR A 171 4.40 4.59 10.04
C TYR A 171 4.50 4.89 11.55
#